data_AF-A0A947PDM3-F1
#
_entry.id   AF-A0A947PDM3-F1
#
_cell.length_a   1.000
_cell.length_b   1.000
_cell.length_c   1.000
_cell.angle_alpha   90.00
_cell.angle_beta   90.00
_cell.angle_gamma   90.00
#
_symmetry.space_group_name_H-M   'P 1'
#
loop_
_entity.id
_entity.type
_entity.pdbx_description
1 polymer ?
#
loop_
_entity_poly.entity_id
_entity_poly.type
_entity_poly.pdbx_seq_one_letter_code
_entity_poly.pdbx_strand_id
1 'polypeptide(L)'
;MIEKFDEAVSAYESKNFTGAYELFKEASIVDPNAMINLAIMSMKGIGCTKDNKNAKEWFEQAAEQDNLRALSSLGHFYEKGILGEIDDEKALSYYKKAADLGDIQSQLKAGMLFKGKNENAMAMRYLIAAAHNKNEQAQSIVTYVSNASLADSRNEAFHSLGTEKKIQLVNTLIETKIKPALAQDEGGIEHVNFIDGDVPQIWLTYTGACSGCHLGSTSTADMLLEHFETMIDKNVILYIM
;
A
#
# COMPACT_ATOMS: atom_id res chain seq x y z
N MET A 1 8.02 -35.90 -6.77
CA MET A 1 8.53 -34.54 -6.52
C MET A 1 7.59 -33.73 -5.64
N ILE A 2 6.29 -33.68 -5.95
CA ILE A 2 5.25 -33.17 -5.01
C ILE A 2 5.24 -33.96 -3.69
N GLU A 3 5.46 -35.28 -3.75
CA GLU A 3 5.52 -36.17 -2.58
C GLU A 3 6.51 -35.71 -1.49
N LYS A 4 7.61 -35.05 -1.87
CA LYS A 4 8.64 -34.63 -0.92
C LYS A 4 8.22 -33.47 -0.03
N PHE A 5 7.37 -32.58 -0.53
CA PHE A 5 6.85 -31.48 0.28
C PHE A 5 5.91 -32.02 1.36
N ASP A 6 4.99 -32.93 1.00
CA ASP A 6 4.04 -33.52 1.93
C ASP A 6 4.74 -34.41 2.98
N GLU A 7 5.78 -35.15 2.57
CA GLU A 7 6.67 -35.86 3.50
C GLU A 7 7.35 -34.89 4.50
N ALA A 8 7.85 -33.75 4.01
CA ALA A 8 8.49 -32.75 4.85
C ALA A 8 7.51 -32.13 5.87
N VAL A 9 6.28 -31.82 5.44
CA VAL A 9 5.20 -31.34 6.32
C VAL A 9 4.86 -32.39 7.37
N SER A 10 4.69 -33.66 6.96
CA SER A 10 4.39 -34.77 7.88
C SER A 10 5.50 -34.97 8.92
N ALA A 11 6.76 -34.86 8.49
CA ALA A 11 7.92 -34.91 9.39
C ALA A 11 7.93 -33.73 10.37
N TYR A 12 7.58 -32.53 9.91
CA TYR A 12 7.50 -31.33 10.75
C TYR A 12 6.40 -31.46 11.81
N GLU A 13 5.21 -31.91 11.42
CA GLU A 13 4.08 -32.16 12.33
C GLU A 13 4.40 -33.25 13.37
N SER A 14 5.15 -34.27 12.97
CA SER A 14 5.67 -35.32 13.84
C SER A 14 6.85 -34.85 14.72
N LYS A 15 7.21 -33.56 14.67
CA LYS A 15 8.33 -32.93 15.39
C LYS A 15 9.71 -33.50 15.02
N ASN A 16 9.82 -34.22 13.91
CA ASN A 16 11.11 -34.59 13.33
C ASN A 16 11.66 -33.42 12.53
N PHE A 17 12.07 -32.36 13.23
CA PHE A 17 12.44 -31.10 12.59
C PHE A 17 13.68 -31.19 11.71
N THR A 18 14.67 -31.99 12.10
CA THR A 18 15.87 -32.19 11.26
C THR A 18 15.53 -32.97 10.00
N GLY A 19 14.71 -34.03 10.10
CA GLY A 19 14.22 -34.74 8.92
C GLY A 19 13.37 -33.86 8.01
N ALA A 20 12.48 -33.05 8.58
CA ALA A 20 11.68 -32.09 7.83
C ALA A 20 12.55 -31.06 7.10
N TYR A 21 13.61 -30.56 7.75
CA TYR A 21 14.52 -29.59 7.15
C TYR A 21 15.22 -30.17 5.91
N GLU A 22 15.73 -31.40 5.99
CA GLU A 22 16.37 -32.05 4.83
C GLU A 22 15.36 -32.36 3.70
N LEU A 23 14.16 -32.83 4.04
CA LEU A 23 13.11 -33.07 3.04
C LEU A 23 12.66 -31.76 2.37
N PHE A 24 12.58 -30.64 3.11
CA PHE A 24 12.29 -29.35 2.50
C PHE A 24 13.42 -28.88 1.57
N LYS A 25 14.70 -29.18 1.84
CA LYS A 25 15.79 -28.89 0.88
C LYS A 25 15.66 -29.67 -0.41
N GLU A 26 15.23 -30.94 -0.33
CA GLU A 26 14.97 -31.72 -1.53
C GLU A 26 13.78 -31.14 -2.33
N ALA A 27 12.70 -30.77 -1.63
CA ALA A 27 11.51 -30.19 -2.24
C ALA A 27 11.75 -28.79 -2.82
N SER A 28 12.67 -28.00 -2.25
CA SER A 28 12.93 -26.62 -2.68
C SER A 28 13.52 -26.50 -4.08
N ILE A 29 13.98 -27.59 -4.68
CA ILE A 29 14.45 -27.59 -6.07
C ILE A 29 13.33 -27.17 -7.04
N VAL A 30 12.07 -27.46 -6.70
CA VAL A 30 10.92 -27.16 -7.57
C VAL A 30 9.75 -26.48 -6.88
N ASP A 31 9.70 -26.45 -5.55
CA ASP A 31 8.60 -25.85 -4.81
C ASP A 31 9.05 -24.61 -4.01
N PRO A 32 8.62 -23.39 -4.41
CA PRO A 32 8.88 -22.17 -3.67
C PRO A 32 8.38 -22.20 -2.23
N ASN A 33 7.31 -22.95 -1.92
CA ASN A 33 6.81 -23.08 -0.55
C ASN A 33 7.79 -23.82 0.35
N ALA A 34 8.56 -24.77 -0.20
CA ALA A 34 9.63 -25.43 0.55
C ALA A 34 10.75 -24.44 0.89
N MET A 35 11.12 -23.54 -0.04
CA MET A 35 12.07 -22.45 0.23
C MET A 35 11.57 -21.54 1.36
N ILE A 36 10.28 -21.17 1.36
CA ILE A 36 9.67 -20.40 2.46
C ILE A 36 9.79 -21.14 3.80
N ASN A 37 9.51 -22.44 3.82
CA ASN A 37 9.63 -23.24 5.05
C ASN A 37 11.07 -23.33 5.54
N LEU A 38 12.05 -23.55 4.63
CA LEU A 38 13.48 -23.51 4.98
C LEU A 38 13.89 -22.16 5.55
N ALA A 39 13.41 -21.07 4.97
CA ALA A 39 13.70 -19.72 5.47
C ALA A 39 13.17 -19.53 6.90
N ILE A 40 11.92 -19.92 7.15
CA ILE A 40 11.29 -19.81 8.47
C ILE A 40 11.98 -20.72 9.49
N MET A 41 12.33 -21.95 9.10
CA MET A 41 13.06 -22.90 9.95
C MET A 41 14.44 -22.36 10.32
N SER A 42 15.18 -21.82 9.35
CA SER A 42 16.49 -21.18 9.54
C SER A 42 16.40 -19.97 10.46
N MET A 43 15.40 -19.11 10.28
CA MET A 43 15.17 -17.94 11.13
C MET A 43 14.86 -18.33 12.59
N LYS A 44 14.18 -19.47 12.79
CA LYS A 44 13.78 -19.94 14.12
C LYS A 44 14.75 -20.95 14.74
N GLY A 45 15.72 -21.47 13.99
CA GLY A 45 16.59 -22.57 14.41
C GLY A 45 15.83 -23.89 14.64
N ILE A 46 14.81 -24.16 13.81
CA ILE A 46 14.00 -25.38 13.92
C ILE A 46 14.59 -26.43 12.99
N GLY A 47 15.14 -27.52 13.55
CA GLY A 47 15.76 -28.59 12.75
C GLY A 47 17.14 -28.24 12.18
N CYS A 48 17.61 -27.00 12.38
CA CYS A 48 18.91 -26.48 11.97
C CYS A 48 19.40 -25.41 12.96
N THR A 49 20.63 -24.94 12.81
CA THR A 49 21.13 -23.77 13.55
C THR A 49 20.36 -22.52 13.12
N LYS A 50 20.05 -21.63 14.08
CA LYS A 50 19.43 -20.34 13.77
C LYS A 50 20.37 -19.47 12.93
N ASP A 51 19.92 -19.08 11.74
CA ASP A 51 20.70 -18.27 10.81
C ASP A 51 19.79 -17.41 9.93
N ASN A 52 19.80 -16.10 10.16
CA ASN A 52 19.03 -15.14 9.38
C ASN A 52 19.60 -14.91 7.98
N LYS A 53 20.89 -15.15 7.75
CA LYS A 53 21.51 -15.00 6.41
C LYS A 53 21.09 -16.16 5.51
N ASN A 54 21.14 -17.39 6.03
CA ASN A 54 20.56 -18.54 5.35
C ASN A 54 19.05 -18.35 5.09
N ALA A 55 18.30 -17.82 6.07
CA ALA A 55 16.88 -17.50 5.86
C ALA A 55 16.66 -16.49 4.71
N LYS A 56 17.49 -15.44 4.63
CA LYS A 56 17.48 -14.47 3.54
C LYS A 56 17.72 -15.14 2.19
N GLU A 57 18.72 -16.01 2.07
CA GLU A 57 19.04 -16.70 0.81
C GLU A 57 17.86 -17.52 0.28
N TRP A 58 17.16 -18.25 1.16
CA TRP A 58 15.96 -18.98 0.78
C TRP A 58 14.80 -18.06 0.39
N PHE A 59 14.62 -16.95 1.11
CA PHE A 59 13.62 -15.96 0.70
C PHE A 59 13.98 -15.32 -0.64
N GLU A 60 15.24 -15.02 -0.92
CA GLU A 60 15.66 -14.43 -2.21
C GLU A 60 15.34 -15.38 -3.38
N GLN A 61 15.65 -16.67 -3.25
CA GLN A 61 15.31 -17.67 -4.27
C GLN A 61 13.79 -17.79 -4.50
N ALA A 62 12.98 -17.72 -3.44
CA ALA A 62 11.53 -17.71 -3.57
C ALA A 62 11.00 -16.38 -4.16
N ALA A 63 11.64 -15.26 -3.84
CA ALA A 63 11.29 -13.93 -4.34
C ALA A 63 11.64 -13.73 -5.83
N GLU A 64 12.64 -14.44 -6.35
CA GLU A 64 12.95 -14.54 -7.78
C GLU A 64 11.80 -15.19 -8.56
N GLN A 65 11.00 -16.02 -7.90
CA GLN A 65 9.79 -16.65 -8.44
C GLN A 65 8.50 -15.89 -8.04
N ASP A 66 8.64 -14.60 -7.72
CA ASP A 66 7.52 -13.70 -7.37
C ASP A 66 6.67 -14.17 -6.18
N ASN A 67 7.23 -14.99 -5.29
CA ASN A 67 6.52 -15.41 -4.08
C ASN A 67 6.29 -14.22 -3.14
N LEU A 68 5.02 -13.82 -2.99
CA LEU A 68 4.60 -12.67 -2.18
C LEU A 68 5.08 -12.74 -0.72
N ARG A 69 5.08 -13.95 -0.14
CA ARG A 69 5.49 -14.14 1.25
C ARG A 69 6.99 -13.95 1.42
N ALA A 70 7.80 -14.41 0.47
CA ALA A 70 9.23 -14.15 0.46
C ALA A 70 9.53 -12.65 0.30
N LEU A 71 8.92 -12.00 -0.69
CA LEU A 71 9.10 -10.58 -0.94
C LEU A 71 8.75 -9.75 0.29
N SER A 72 7.60 -10.00 0.91
CA SER A 72 7.17 -9.31 2.13
C SER A 72 8.12 -9.58 3.31
N SER A 73 8.65 -10.81 3.42
CA SER A 73 9.59 -11.18 4.47
C SER A 73 10.94 -10.49 4.30
N LEU A 74 11.44 -10.37 3.07
CA LEU A 74 12.67 -9.63 2.77
C LEU A 74 12.48 -8.14 3.04
N GLY A 75 11.35 -7.55 2.63
CA GLY A 75 10.98 -6.18 2.99
C GLY A 75 11.06 -5.95 4.51
N HIS A 76 10.49 -6.88 5.27
CA HIS A 76 10.52 -6.85 6.73
C HIS A 76 11.93 -7.02 7.32
N PHE A 77 12.77 -7.88 6.74
CA PHE A 77 14.14 -8.09 7.19
C PHE A 77 14.95 -6.80 7.12
N TYR A 78 14.82 -6.05 6.03
CA TYR A 78 15.50 -4.78 5.86
C TYR A 78 14.86 -3.65 6.68
N GLU A 79 13.52 -3.59 6.77
CA GLU A 79 12.81 -2.61 7.62
C GLU A 79 13.21 -2.71 9.10
N LYS A 80 13.45 -3.93 9.59
CA LYS A 80 13.77 -4.17 11.00
C LYS A 80 15.26 -4.35 11.29
N GLY A 81 16.11 -4.27 10.27
CA GLY A 81 17.55 -4.51 10.43
C GLY A 81 17.90 -5.92 10.91
N ILE A 82 17.09 -6.92 10.58
CA ILE A 82 17.31 -8.33 10.99
C ILE A 82 18.63 -8.90 10.44
N LEU A 83 19.10 -8.31 9.34
CA LEU A 83 20.34 -8.66 8.63
C LEU A 83 21.53 -7.77 9.00
N GLY A 84 21.41 -6.92 10.03
CA GLY A 84 22.44 -5.99 10.48
C GLY A 84 21.86 -4.63 10.79
N GLU A 85 21.82 -3.75 9.80
CA GLU A 85 21.28 -2.39 9.92
C GLU A 85 19.96 -2.27 9.15
N ILE A 86 19.15 -1.29 9.54
CA ILE A 86 17.93 -0.92 8.80
C ILE A 86 18.32 -0.40 7.42
N ASP A 87 17.62 -0.86 6.38
CA ASP A 87 17.83 -0.43 5.00
C ASP A 87 16.45 -0.17 4.35
N ASP A 88 15.95 1.05 4.51
CA ASP A 88 14.61 1.43 4.02
C ASP A 88 14.52 1.40 2.49
N GLU A 89 15.63 1.55 1.76
CA GLU A 89 15.65 1.47 0.30
C GLU A 89 15.45 0.02 -0.17
N LYS A 90 16.16 -0.94 0.42
CA LYS A 90 15.91 -2.35 0.14
C LYS A 90 14.55 -2.81 0.65
N ALA A 91 14.12 -2.35 1.82
CA ALA A 91 12.78 -2.64 2.32
C ALA A 91 11.72 -2.18 1.32
N LEU A 92 11.85 -0.94 0.85
CA LEU A 92 10.95 -0.35 -0.14
C LEU A 92 10.97 -1.14 -1.46
N SER A 93 12.13 -1.56 -1.97
CA SER A 93 12.19 -2.28 -3.24
C SER A 93 11.43 -3.62 -3.19
N TYR A 94 11.59 -4.37 -2.09
CA TYR A 94 10.88 -5.64 -1.88
C TYR A 94 9.38 -5.44 -1.64
N TYR A 95 9.00 -4.51 -0.76
CA TYR A 95 7.59 -4.20 -0.52
C TYR A 95 6.92 -3.65 -1.78
N LYS A 96 7.59 -2.81 -2.56
CA LYS A 96 7.07 -2.30 -3.83
C LYS A 96 6.79 -3.44 -4.80
N LYS A 97 7.74 -4.39 -4.96
CA LYS A 97 7.54 -5.55 -5.84
C LYS A 97 6.36 -6.42 -5.39
N ALA A 98 6.24 -6.71 -4.09
CA ALA A 98 5.09 -7.45 -3.55
C ALA A 98 3.76 -6.69 -3.71
N ALA A 99 3.77 -5.37 -3.49
CA ALA A 99 2.61 -4.51 -3.62
C ALA A 99 2.10 -4.44 -5.07
N ASP A 100 3.02 -4.37 -6.04
CA ASP A 100 2.73 -4.37 -7.48
C ASP A 100 2.14 -5.73 -7.92
N LEU A 101 2.42 -6.81 -7.19
CA LEU A 101 1.84 -8.15 -7.36
C LEU A 101 0.54 -8.37 -6.54
N GLY A 102 0.05 -7.35 -5.83
CA GLY A 102 -1.23 -7.39 -5.12
C GLY A 102 -1.16 -7.72 -3.63
N ASP A 103 0.03 -7.78 -3.02
CA ASP A 103 0.12 -7.98 -1.56
C ASP A 103 -0.30 -6.72 -0.80
N ILE A 104 -1.43 -6.82 -0.08
CA ILE A 104 -2.10 -5.70 0.60
C ILE A 104 -1.23 -5.11 1.73
N GLN A 105 -0.52 -5.97 2.47
CA GLN A 105 0.34 -5.50 3.56
C GLN A 105 1.55 -4.76 3.01
N SER A 106 2.12 -5.23 1.90
CA SER A 106 3.22 -4.58 1.21
C SER A 106 2.80 -3.27 0.56
N GLN A 107 1.55 -3.15 0.06
CA GLN A 107 0.99 -1.86 -0.38
C GLN A 107 1.00 -0.84 0.77
N LEU A 108 0.48 -1.21 1.94
CA LEU A 108 0.53 -0.35 3.12
C LEU A 108 1.98 0.02 3.49
N LYS A 109 2.89 -0.95 3.53
CA LYS A 109 4.30 -0.73 3.91
C LYS A 109 5.05 0.16 2.91
N ALA A 110 4.90 -0.08 1.62
CA ALA A 110 5.47 0.77 0.57
C ALA A 110 4.90 2.19 0.67
N GLY A 111 3.58 2.33 0.86
CA GLY A 111 2.91 3.62 1.03
C GLY A 111 3.45 4.42 2.23
N MET A 112 3.67 3.75 3.37
CA MET A 112 4.25 4.37 4.57
C MET A 112 5.71 4.79 4.38
N LEU A 113 6.52 3.99 3.67
CA LEU A 113 7.91 4.33 3.36
C LEU A 113 7.99 5.53 2.42
N PHE A 114 7.17 5.58 1.36
CA PHE A 114 7.08 6.75 0.49
C PHE A 114 6.61 7.99 1.26
N LYS A 115 5.64 7.84 2.17
CA LYS A 115 5.18 8.95 3.04
C LYS A 115 6.32 9.47 3.91
N GLY A 116 7.12 8.60 4.53
CA GLY A 116 8.29 8.99 5.32
C GLY A 116 9.37 9.72 4.53
N LYS A 117 9.46 9.46 3.21
CA LYS A 117 10.34 10.17 2.27
C LYS A 117 9.74 11.45 1.68
N ASN A 118 8.52 11.82 2.09
CA ASN A 118 7.72 12.91 1.49
C ASN A 118 7.41 12.72 -0.01
N GLU A 119 7.39 11.47 -0.49
CA GLU A 119 7.00 11.11 -1.85
C GLU A 119 5.48 10.90 -1.94
N ASN A 120 4.72 11.97 -1.68
CA ASN A 120 3.28 11.93 -1.42
C ASN A 120 2.43 11.29 -2.53
N ALA A 121 2.80 11.48 -3.80
CA ALA A 121 2.11 10.87 -4.93
C ALA A 121 2.19 9.34 -4.91
N MET A 122 3.39 8.81 -4.62
CA MET A 122 3.65 7.38 -4.52
C MET A 122 3.03 6.80 -3.25
N ALA A 123 3.10 7.54 -2.14
CA ALA A 123 2.45 7.19 -0.89
C ALA A 123 0.94 7.00 -1.10
N MET A 124 0.26 7.99 -1.69
CA MET A 124 -1.18 7.90 -1.98
C MET A 124 -1.50 6.72 -2.88
N ARG A 125 -0.74 6.50 -3.96
CA ARG A 125 -0.98 5.38 -4.87
C ARG A 125 -1.06 4.04 -4.13
N TYR A 126 -0.08 3.74 -3.29
CA TYR A 126 -0.03 2.48 -2.57
C TYR A 126 -1.02 2.41 -1.41
N LEU A 127 -1.23 3.52 -0.69
CA LEU A 127 -2.19 3.56 0.42
C LEU A 127 -3.65 3.45 -0.06
N ILE A 128 -4.01 4.10 -1.17
CA ILE A 128 -5.34 3.96 -1.80
C ILE A 128 -5.57 2.51 -2.23
N ALA A 129 -4.57 1.87 -2.85
CA ALA A 129 -4.65 0.47 -3.24
C ALA A 129 -4.89 -0.44 -2.01
N ALA A 130 -4.17 -0.21 -0.91
CA ALA A 130 -4.39 -0.96 0.34
C ALA A 130 -5.78 -0.69 0.94
N ALA A 131 -6.24 0.57 0.93
CA ALA A 131 -7.54 0.96 1.47
C ALA A 131 -8.72 0.36 0.71
N HIS A 132 -8.64 0.27 -0.63
CA HIS A 132 -9.62 -0.42 -1.47
C HIS A 132 -9.68 -1.92 -1.19
N ASN A 133 -8.55 -2.52 -0.83
CA ASN A 133 -8.46 -3.89 -0.38
C ASN A 133 -8.75 -4.07 1.12
N LYS A 134 -9.50 -3.13 1.71
CA LYS A 134 -10.01 -3.18 3.09
C LYS A 134 -8.93 -3.24 4.17
N ASN A 135 -7.74 -2.71 3.89
CA ASN A 135 -6.74 -2.52 4.94
C ASN A 135 -7.16 -1.37 5.87
N GLU A 136 -7.51 -1.69 7.12
CA GLU A 136 -8.02 -0.72 8.11
C GLU A 136 -7.03 0.42 8.40
N GLN A 137 -5.73 0.10 8.46
CA GLN A 137 -4.70 1.12 8.69
C GLN A 137 -4.57 2.07 7.51
N ALA A 138 -4.66 1.56 6.27
CA ALA A 138 -4.65 2.41 5.10
C ALA A 138 -5.91 3.29 5.03
N GLN A 139 -7.08 2.75 5.42
CA GLN A 139 -8.35 3.50 5.49
C GLN A 139 -8.35 4.59 6.56
N SER A 140 -7.54 4.46 7.62
CA SER A 140 -7.38 5.53 8.62
C SER A 140 -6.36 6.60 8.21
N ILE A 141 -5.46 6.27 7.27
CA ILE A 141 -4.48 7.21 6.73
C ILE A 141 -5.05 7.99 5.54
N VAL A 142 -5.80 7.31 4.66
CA VAL A 142 -6.38 7.91 3.47
C VAL A 142 -7.90 7.90 3.60
N THR A 143 -8.46 9.10 3.72
CA THR A 143 -9.91 9.31 3.68
C THR A 143 -10.34 9.40 2.22
N TYR A 144 -11.34 8.62 1.81
CA TYR A 144 -12.01 8.84 0.52
C TYR A 144 -13.39 9.44 0.75
N VAL A 145 -13.75 10.40 -0.09
CA VAL A 145 -15.06 11.05 -0.09
C VAL A 145 -15.62 10.93 -1.50
N SER A 146 -16.83 10.39 -1.61
CA SER A 146 -17.53 10.25 -2.90
C SER A 146 -18.88 10.94 -2.82
N ASN A 147 -19.16 11.87 -3.73
CA ASN A 147 -20.49 12.44 -3.87
C ASN A 147 -21.38 11.59 -4.81
N ALA A 148 -21.54 10.30 -4.52
CA ALA A 148 -22.32 9.38 -5.36
C ALA A 148 -23.85 9.45 -5.08
N SER A 149 -24.34 10.43 -4.31
CA SER A 149 -25.73 10.47 -3.86
C SER A 149 -26.67 11.23 -4.81
N LEU A 150 -27.58 10.45 -5.41
CA LEU A 150 -28.85 10.81 -6.08
C LEU A 150 -28.79 11.56 -7.42
N ALA A 151 -29.54 11.00 -8.38
CA ALA A 151 -29.73 11.44 -9.76
C ALA A 151 -30.10 12.93 -9.86
N ASP A 152 -29.17 13.75 -10.32
CA ASP A 152 -29.44 15.14 -10.68
C ASP A 152 -28.76 15.43 -12.02
N SER A 153 -29.57 15.71 -13.04
CA SER A 153 -29.18 15.80 -14.46
C SER A 153 -28.49 17.11 -14.83
N ARG A 154 -28.02 17.89 -13.85
CA ARG A 154 -27.50 19.25 -14.09
C ARG A 154 -26.07 19.28 -14.62
N ASN A 155 -25.34 18.18 -14.52
CA ASN A 155 -23.88 18.18 -14.57
C ASN A 155 -23.37 16.94 -15.35
N GLU A 156 -23.73 16.82 -16.63
CA GLU A 156 -23.03 15.96 -17.62
C GLU A 156 -21.81 16.68 -18.25
N ALA A 157 -21.66 17.97 -17.92
CA ALA A 157 -20.75 18.88 -18.59
C ALA A 157 -19.28 18.54 -18.29
N PHE A 158 -18.88 18.26 -17.04
CA PHE A 158 -17.49 17.94 -16.71
C PHE A 158 -17.06 16.61 -17.36
N HIS A 159 -17.91 15.59 -17.31
CA HIS A 159 -17.63 14.31 -17.97
C HIS A 159 -17.48 14.44 -19.49
N SER A 160 -18.20 15.38 -20.12
CA SER A 160 -18.08 15.69 -21.55
C SER A 160 -16.81 16.47 -21.95
N LEU A 161 -16.09 17.04 -20.98
CA LEU A 161 -14.85 17.77 -21.25
C LEU A 161 -13.69 16.83 -21.60
N GLY A 162 -12.79 17.30 -22.45
CA GLY A 162 -11.48 16.67 -22.63
C GLY A 162 -10.62 16.80 -21.37
N THR A 163 -9.69 15.86 -21.17
CA THR A 163 -8.84 15.73 -19.98
C THR A 163 -8.13 17.03 -19.58
N GLU A 164 -7.57 17.78 -20.54
CA GLU A 164 -6.89 19.05 -20.25
C GLU A 164 -7.82 20.10 -19.61
N LYS A 165 -9.06 20.19 -20.10
CA LYS A 165 -10.06 21.12 -19.54
C LYS A 165 -10.51 20.68 -18.15
N LYS A 166 -10.65 19.37 -17.92
CA LYS A 166 -10.94 18.82 -16.58
C LYS A 166 -9.84 19.19 -15.59
N ILE A 167 -8.57 18.98 -15.96
CA ILE A 167 -7.41 19.37 -15.15
C ILE A 167 -7.41 20.87 -14.86
N GLN A 168 -7.67 21.70 -15.88
CA GLN A 168 -7.73 23.15 -15.70
C GLN A 168 -8.82 23.57 -14.71
N LEU A 169 -9.99 22.93 -14.77
CA LEU A 169 -11.11 23.20 -13.87
C LEU A 169 -10.79 22.76 -12.43
N VAL A 170 -10.22 21.56 -12.26
CA VAL A 170 -9.73 21.03 -10.98
C VAL A 170 -8.73 22.00 -10.34
N ASN A 171 -7.72 22.42 -11.11
CA ASN A 171 -6.72 23.37 -10.62
C ASN A 171 -7.33 24.72 -10.25
N THR A 172 -8.23 25.24 -11.08
CA THR A 172 -8.94 26.51 -10.81
C THR A 172 -9.75 26.41 -9.51
N LEU A 173 -10.47 25.31 -9.30
CA LEU A 173 -11.20 25.07 -8.06
C LEU A 173 -10.27 25.05 -6.85
N ILE A 174 -9.16 24.34 -6.96
CA ILE A 174 -8.22 24.21 -5.86
C ILE A 174 -7.64 25.57 -5.47
N GLU A 175 -7.20 26.38 -6.44
CA GLU A 175 -6.62 27.70 -6.17
C GLU A 175 -7.66 28.72 -5.69
N THR A 176 -8.87 28.72 -6.26
CA THR A 176 -9.84 29.81 -6.02
C THR A 176 -10.80 29.55 -4.87
N LYS A 177 -10.99 28.29 -4.46
CA LYS A 177 -11.94 27.90 -3.42
C LYS A 177 -11.29 27.11 -2.30
N ILE A 178 -10.59 26.03 -2.64
CA ILE A 178 -10.13 25.08 -1.63
C ILE A 178 -8.97 25.63 -0.81
N LYS A 179 -7.89 26.11 -1.44
CA LYS A 179 -6.75 26.68 -0.70
C LYS A 179 -7.18 27.85 0.20
N PRO A 180 -8.00 28.82 -0.26
CA PRO A 180 -8.51 29.88 0.61
C PRO A 180 -9.36 29.38 1.79
N ALA A 181 -10.16 28.33 1.59
CA ALA A 181 -10.96 27.75 2.66
C ALA A 181 -10.07 27.07 3.71
N LEU A 182 -9.10 26.26 3.28
CA LEU A 182 -8.18 25.56 4.19
C LEU A 182 -7.25 26.52 4.95
N ALA A 183 -6.85 27.63 4.33
CA ALA A 183 -6.00 28.62 4.97
C ALA A 183 -6.66 29.30 6.19
N GLN A 184 -8.00 29.28 6.29
CA GLN A 184 -8.72 29.78 7.46
C GLN A 184 -8.49 28.92 8.71
N ASP A 185 -8.16 27.64 8.51
CA ASP A 185 -7.93 26.64 9.56
C ASP A 185 -6.44 26.31 9.75
N GLU A 186 -5.53 27.21 9.35
CA GLU A 186 -4.07 26.98 9.32
C GLU A 186 -3.67 25.74 8.49
N GLY A 187 -4.56 25.33 7.57
CA GLY A 187 -4.38 24.21 6.66
C GLY A 187 -3.89 24.62 5.28
N GLY A 188 -3.44 23.63 4.51
CA GLY A 188 -2.91 23.82 3.17
C GLY A 188 -2.98 22.55 2.32
N ILE A 189 -2.63 22.70 1.04
CA ILE A 189 -2.48 21.60 0.09
C ILE A 189 -1.07 21.63 -0.48
N GLU A 190 -0.34 20.53 -0.31
CA GLU A 190 1.00 20.38 -0.88
C GLU A 190 0.97 19.70 -2.26
N HIS A 191 0.11 18.70 -2.44
CA HIS A 191 0.09 17.89 -3.64
C HIS A 191 -1.33 17.66 -4.12
N VAL A 192 -1.51 17.77 -5.43
CA VAL A 192 -2.75 17.50 -6.15
C VAL A 192 -2.41 16.60 -7.32
N ASN A 193 -3.11 15.48 -7.44
CA ASN A 193 -3.08 14.68 -8.66
C ASN A 193 -4.50 14.38 -9.15
N PHE A 194 -4.74 14.61 -10.44
CA PHE A 194 -6.01 14.29 -11.09
C PHE A 194 -5.83 13.07 -11.99
N ILE A 195 -6.70 12.09 -11.82
CA ILE A 195 -6.74 10.89 -12.66
C ILE A 195 -8.09 10.87 -13.37
N ASP A 196 -8.05 10.98 -14.70
CA ASP A 196 -9.24 10.88 -15.53
C ASP A 196 -9.69 9.42 -15.68
N GLY A 197 -10.95 9.22 -16.06
CA GLY A 197 -11.56 7.91 -16.24
C GLY A 197 -13.08 7.98 -16.12
N ASP A 198 -13.73 6.82 -16.12
CA ASP A 198 -15.20 6.74 -15.96
C ASP A 198 -15.65 7.33 -14.62
N VAL A 199 -14.82 7.14 -13.59
CA VAL A 199 -14.95 7.75 -12.26
C VAL A 199 -13.66 8.51 -11.97
N PRO A 200 -13.58 9.81 -12.31
CA PRO A 200 -12.38 10.60 -12.09
C PRO A 200 -11.97 10.64 -10.62
N GLN A 201 -10.68 10.74 -10.35
CA GLN A 201 -10.14 10.79 -9.00
C GLN A 201 -9.30 12.05 -8.79
N ILE A 202 -9.38 12.62 -7.60
CA ILE A 202 -8.55 13.72 -7.15
C ILE A 202 -7.85 13.29 -5.87
N TRP A 203 -6.54 13.41 -5.86
CA TRP A 203 -5.66 12.98 -4.78
C TRP A 203 -5.04 14.22 -4.15
N LEU A 204 -5.37 14.51 -2.89
CA LEU A 204 -4.90 15.69 -2.16
C LEU A 204 -4.04 15.29 -0.96
N THR A 205 -2.90 15.95 -0.79
CA THR A 205 -2.15 15.92 0.48
C THR A 205 -2.48 17.18 1.27
N TYR A 206 -3.05 16.99 2.45
CA TYR A 206 -3.41 18.08 3.36
C TYR A 206 -2.28 18.36 4.35
N THR A 207 -1.95 19.64 4.53
CA THR A 207 -0.94 20.11 5.47
C THR A 207 -1.55 21.12 6.42
N GLY A 208 -2.16 20.64 7.49
CA GLY A 208 -2.66 21.48 8.58
C GLY A 208 -2.50 20.78 9.91
N ALA A 209 -2.19 21.55 10.95
CA ALA A 209 -2.20 21.04 12.31
C ALA A 209 -3.66 20.77 12.70
N CYS A 210 -4.08 19.52 12.67
CA CYS A 210 -5.27 19.11 13.38
C CYS A 210 -5.03 19.34 14.88
N SER A 211 -5.34 20.53 15.37
CA SER A 211 -5.46 20.82 16.79
C SER A 211 -6.69 20.09 17.33
N GLY A 212 -6.58 18.77 17.48
CA GLY A 212 -7.57 17.91 18.12
C GLY A 212 -8.50 17.12 17.20
N CYS A 213 -8.46 17.31 15.88
CA CYS A 213 -9.34 16.59 14.97
C CYS A 213 -8.60 15.38 14.35
N HIS A 214 -9.16 14.18 14.42
CA HIS A 214 -8.81 13.21 13.37
C HIS A 214 -9.21 13.84 12.01
N LEU A 215 -8.63 13.41 10.89
CA LEU A 215 -9.16 13.66 9.53
C LEU A 215 -10.55 12.98 9.33
N GLY A 216 -11.42 13.15 10.32
CA GLY A 216 -12.67 12.47 10.59
C GLY A 216 -13.61 13.27 11.49
N SER A 217 -13.37 14.58 11.73
CA SER A 217 -14.54 15.44 11.83
C SER A 217 -15.07 15.57 10.41
N THR A 218 -16.28 15.07 10.21
CA THR A 218 -17.10 15.27 9.01
C THR A 218 -16.92 16.65 8.37
N SER A 219 -16.68 17.70 9.16
CA SER A 219 -16.48 19.10 8.72
C SER A 219 -15.49 19.36 7.58
N THR A 220 -14.23 18.88 7.59
CA THR A 220 -13.25 19.28 6.55
C THR A 220 -13.45 18.50 5.26
N ALA A 221 -13.71 17.21 5.37
CA ALA A 221 -14.05 16.35 4.24
C ALA A 221 -15.36 16.81 3.58
N ASP A 222 -16.40 17.12 4.38
CA ASP A 222 -17.68 17.63 3.90
C ASP A 222 -17.52 19.04 3.30
N MET A 223 -16.75 19.93 3.93
CA MET A 223 -16.46 21.26 3.36
C MET A 223 -15.74 21.15 2.01
N LEU A 224 -14.75 20.26 1.90
CA LEU A 224 -14.06 20.04 0.62
C LEU A 224 -15.05 19.49 -0.41
N LEU A 225 -15.90 18.54 -0.02
CA LEU A 225 -16.94 18.00 -0.89
C LEU A 225 -17.88 19.10 -1.38
N GLU A 226 -18.39 19.97 -0.50
CA GLU A 226 -19.24 21.11 -0.86
C GLU A 226 -18.58 22.00 -1.91
N HIS A 227 -17.30 22.33 -1.75
CA HIS A 227 -16.58 23.14 -2.74
C HIS A 227 -16.41 22.39 -4.07
N PHE A 228 -16.11 21.08 -4.03
CA PHE A 228 -16.07 20.24 -5.22
C PHE A 228 -17.40 20.19 -5.94
N GLU A 229 -18.51 20.05 -5.21
CA GLU A 229 -19.88 20.03 -5.75
C GLU A 229 -20.27 21.30 -6.49
N THR A 230 -19.70 22.46 -6.12
CA THR A 230 -20.00 23.72 -6.81
C THR A 230 -19.41 23.84 -8.21
N MET A 231 -18.36 23.08 -8.54
CA MET A 231 -17.65 23.23 -9.83
C MET A 231 -17.35 21.93 -10.57
N ILE A 232 -17.33 20.78 -9.90
CA ILE A 232 -17.00 19.48 -10.48
C ILE A 232 -18.19 18.54 -10.28
N ASP A 233 -18.57 17.81 -11.34
CA ASP A 233 -19.73 16.92 -11.36
C ASP A 233 -19.72 15.91 -10.19
N LYS A 234 -20.89 15.31 -9.94
CA LYS A 234 -21.02 14.09 -9.11
C LYS A 234 -20.18 12.96 -9.75
N ASN A 235 -19.82 11.94 -8.96
CA ASN A 235 -18.96 10.81 -9.38
C ASN A 235 -17.46 11.14 -9.59
N VAL A 236 -16.95 12.15 -8.90
CA VAL A 236 -15.51 12.27 -8.65
C VAL A 236 -15.20 11.73 -7.26
N ILE A 237 -14.17 10.90 -7.15
CA ILE A 237 -13.69 10.41 -5.86
C ILE A 237 -12.54 11.29 -5.40
N LEU A 238 -12.68 11.83 -4.20
CA LEU A 238 -11.63 12.61 -3.55
C LEU A 238 -10.90 11.73 -2.53
N TYR A 239 -9.59 11.61 -2.65
CA TYR A 239 -8.72 11.01 -1.65
C TYR A 239 -7.91 12.09 -0.96
N ILE A 240 -7.86 12.01 0.37
CA ILE A 240 -7.13 12.96 1.23
C ILE A 240 -6.20 12.15 2.13
N MET A 241 -4.92 12.51 2.14
CA MET A 241 -3.86 11.99 3.02
C MET A 241 -3.23 13.11 3.84
#